data_AF-A0A3A4KLX0-F1
#
_entry.id   AF-A0A3A4KLX0-F1
#
_cell.length_a   1.000
_cell.length_b   1.000
_cell.length_c   1.000
_cell.angle_alpha   90.00
_cell.angle_beta   90.00
_cell.angle_gamma   90.00
#
_symmetry.space_group_name_H-M   'P 1'
#
loop_
_entity.id
_entity.type
_entity.pdbx_description
1 polymer ?
#
loop_
_entity_poly.entity_id
_entity_poly.type
_entity_poly.pdbx_seq_one_letter_code
_entity_poly.pdbx_strand_id
1 'polypeptide(L)'
;MSAESVLFAEPGARWRSVAYGPLLCLLVLVIEVATGTDIHWFALAFCAVLLAGFVVLQVIAGRRHVSVALTDDALRSGAETLPLRTIAEVLPERDEHARDDEEWESARALGELTGVPRRRKGIGLRLVDGALVQAWAKDHRGLRDALGTALARVPAPDGESSGERS
;
A
#
# COMPACT_ATOMS: atom_id res chain seq x y z
N MET A 1 -2.59 -4.49 24.56
CA MET A 1 -2.26 -4.04 23.20
C MET A 1 -0.95 -4.71 22.85
N SER A 2 -1.02 -5.92 22.31
CA SER A 2 0.18 -6.71 21.97
C SER A 2 0.97 -5.95 20.91
N ALA A 3 2.26 -5.76 21.15
CA ALA A 3 3.16 -5.20 20.16
C ALA A 3 3.33 -6.24 19.04
N GLU A 4 2.46 -6.19 18.03
CA GLU A 4 2.65 -6.89 16.76
C GLU A 4 4.02 -6.48 16.22
N SER A 5 4.92 -7.45 16.05
CA SER A 5 6.21 -7.16 15.48
C SER A 5 5.98 -6.93 13.99
N VAL A 6 6.08 -5.67 13.57
CA VAL A 6 5.89 -5.30 12.17
C VAL A 6 7.09 -5.82 11.39
N LEU A 7 6.88 -6.91 10.65
CA LEU A 7 7.92 -7.59 9.87
C LEU A 7 8.30 -6.78 8.64
N PHE A 8 7.34 -6.07 8.05
CA PHE A 8 7.59 -5.20 6.91
C PHE A 8 6.56 -4.06 6.88
N ALA A 9 7.00 -2.82 6.74
CA ALA A 9 6.10 -1.69 6.53
C ALA A 9 6.64 -0.79 5.42
N GLU A 10 5.85 -0.63 4.37
CA GLU A 10 6.12 0.36 3.34
C GLU A 10 5.09 1.51 3.39
N PRO A 11 5.51 2.72 3.81
CA PRO A 11 4.63 3.88 3.77
C PRO A 11 4.37 4.29 2.31
N GLY A 12 3.10 4.29 1.91
CA GLY A 12 2.66 4.46 0.52
C GLY A 12 3.21 5.68 -0.22
N ALA A 13 3.18 6.86 0.40
CA ALA A 13 3.63 8.12 -0.20
C ALA A 13 4.75 8.76 0.62
N ARG A 14 5.86 9.12 -0.05
CA ARG A 14 6.99 9.83 0.56
C ARG A 14 6.68 11.32 0.59
N TRP A 15 6.59 11.90 1.80
CA TRP A 15 6.23 13.29 2.11
C TRP A 15 6.91 14.38 1.29
N ARG A 16 8.14 14.13 0.83
CA ARG A 16 9.05 15.19 0.37
C ARG A 16 8.61 15.83 -0.94
N SER A 17 8.20 15.05 -1.94
CA SER A 17 7.87 15.60 -3.27
C SER A 17 6.54 16.34 -3.32
N VAL A 18 5.59 15.99 -2.44
CA VAL A 18 4.25 16.60 -2.41
C VAL A 18 4.21 17.87 -1.54
N ALA A 19 5.14 18.01 -0.58
CA ALA A 19 5.25 19.19 0.27
C ALA A 19 5.89 20.42 -0.42
N TYR A 20 6.63 20.23 -1.52
CA TYR A 20 7.30 21.35 -2.21
C TYR A 20 6.31 22.33 -2.85
N GLY A 21 5.20 21.86 -3.41
CA GLY A 21 4.18 22.73 -4.00
C GLY A 21 3.61 23.71 -2.97
N PRO A 22 3.06 23.22 -1.84
CA PRO A 22 2.56 24.08 -0.76
C PRO A 22 3.62 24.97 -0.13
N LEU A 23 4.85 24.47 0.06
CA LEU A 23 5.95 25.26 0.63
C LEU A 23 6.37 26.41 -0.31
N LEU A 24 6.41 26.17 -1.62
CA LEU A 24 6.71 27.20 -2.61
C LEU A 24 5.60 28.26 -2.66
N CYS A 25 4.33 27.85 -2.64
CA CYS A 25 3.21 28.78 -2.56
C CYS A 25 3.25 29.64 -1.28
N LEU A 26 3.60 29.04 -0.14
CA LEU A 26 3.75 29.75 1.13
C LEU A 26 4.94 30.71 1.10
N LEU A 27 6.06 30.34 0.48
CA LEU A 27 7.22 31.20 0.28
C LEU A 27 6.86 32.44 -0.56
N VAL A 28 6.15 32.25 -1.68
CA VAL A 28 5.70 33.35 -2.55
C VAL A 28 4.75 34.28 -1.79
N LEU A 29 3.82 33.73 -1.00
CA LEU A 29 2.91 34.52 -0.17
C LEU A 29 3.66 35.39 0.86
N VAL A 30 4.70 34.85 1.51
CA VAL A 30 5.53 35.60 2.46
C VAL A 30 6.29 36.74 1.77
N ILE A 31 6.82 36.49 0.58
CA ILE A 31 7.50 37.52 -0.24
C ILE A 31 6.51 38.63 -0.65
N GLU A 32 5.29 38.26 -1.02
CA GLU A 32 4.27 39.19 -1.49
C GLU A 32 3.73 40.08 -0.36
N VAL A 33 3.50 39.51 0.83
CA VAL A 33 3.15 40.27 2.05
C VAL A 33 4.25 41.25 2.44
N ALA A 34 5.53 40.88 2.28
CA ALA A 34 6.66 41.76 2.55
C ALA A 34 6.82 42.89 1.52
N THR A 35 6.23 42.76 0.33
CA THR A 35 6.38 43.71 -0.81
C THR A 35 5.27 44.78 -0.86
N GLY A 36 4.13 44.58 -0.17
CA GLY A 36 3.18 45.66 0.15
C GLY A 36 2.35 46.22 -1.02
N THR A 37 2.02 45.42 -2.03
CA THR A 37 1.21 45.84 -3.19
C THR A 37 -0.30 45.76 -2.88
N ASP A 38 -1.13 46.68 -3.38
CA ASP A 38 -2.62 46.74 -3.26
C ASP A 38 -3.34 45.61 -4.04
N ILE A 39 -2.81 44.39 -3.97
CA ILE A 39 -3.43 43.20 -4.53
C ILE A 39 -4.25 42.57 -3.40
N HIS A 40 -5.39 41.96 -3.72
CA HIS A 40 -6.35 41.35 -2.78
C HIS A 40 -5.71 40.21 -1.95
N TRP A 41 -4.83 40.55 -1.00
CA TRP A 41 -4.00 39.67 -0.19
C TRP A 41 -4.84 38.64 0.56
N PHE A 42 -6.05 39.05 0.96
CA PHE A 42 -7.02 38.18 1.62
C PHE A 42 -7.50 37.06 0.70
N ALA A 43 -7.85 37.37 -0.55
CA ALA A 43 -8.31 36.38 -1.52
C ALA A 43 -7.19 35.39 -1.89
N LEU A 44 -5.96 35.90 -2.04
CA LEU A 44 -4.79 35.06 -2.32
C LEU A 44 -4.43 34.15 -1.15
N ALA A 45 -4.41 34.68 0.09
CA ALA A 45 -4.15 33.88 1.29
C ALA A 45 -5.23 32.79 1.49
N PHE A 46 -6.51 33.14 1.30
CA PHE A 46 -7.61 32.19 1.40
C PHE A 46 -7.50 31.08 0.35
N CYS A 47 -7.25 31.42 -0.92
CA CYS A 47 -7.01 30.45 -1.98
C CYS A 47 -5.80 29.56 -1.70
N ALA A 48 -4.70 30.13 -1.17
CA ALA A 48 -3.51 29.36 -0.82
C ALA A 48 -3.80 28.34 0.31
N VAL A 49 -4.54 28.75 1.34
CA VAL A 49 -4.98 27.85 2.43
C VAL A 49 -5.91 26.76 1.91
N LEU A 50 -6.86 27.08 1.03
CA LEU A 50 -7.75 26.09 0.42
C LEU A 50 -6.99 25.08 -0.42
N LEU A 51 -6.07 25.53 -1.28
CA LEU A 51 -5.24 24.66 -2.11
C LEU A 51 -4.32 23.78 -1.24
N ALA A 52 -3.71 24.35 -0.20
CA ALA A 52 -2.89 23.60 0.75
C ALA A 52 -3.71 22.54 1.49
N GLY A 53 -4.89 22.90 1.99
CA GLY A 53 -5.80 21.98 2.67
C GLY A 53 -6.26 20.84 1.75
N PHE A 54 -6.59 21.15 0.50
CA PHE A 54 -6.96 20.15 -0.50
C PHE A 54 -5.82 19.16 -0.79
N VAL A 55 -4.59 19.65 -0.94
CA VAL A 55 -3.40 18.81 -1.12
C VAL A 55 -3.15 17.93 0.10
N VAL A 56 -3.30 18.47 1.32
CA VAL A 56 -3.19 17.68 2.56
C VAL A 56 -4.21 16.55 2.59
N LEU A 57 -5.47 16.81 2.22
CA LEU A 57 -6.51 15.78 2.13
C LEU A 57 -6.16 14.69 1.13
N GLN A 58 -5.67 15.06 -0.07
CA GLN A 58 -5.21 14.09 -1.06
C GLN A 58 -4.05 13.23 -0.55
N VAL A 59 -3.13 13.80 0.22
CA VAL A 59 -2.02 13.07 0.83
C VAL A 59 -2.51 12.09 1.89
N ILE A 60 -3.43 12.50 2.77
CA ILE A 60 -3.99 11.63 3.79
C ILE A 60 -4.74 10.46 3.15
N ALA A 61 -5.55 10.74 2.14
CA ALA A 61 -6.25 9.72 1.36
C ALA A 61 -5.23 8.75 0.71
N GLY A 62 -4.26 9.28 -0.04
CA GLY A 62 -3.23 8.45 -0.69
C GLY A 62 -2.41 7.61 0.29
N ARG A 63 -2.16 8.09 1.51
CA ARG A 63 -1.44 7.33 2.54
C ARG A 63 -2.30 6.21 3.13
N ARG A 64 -3.60 6.41 3.30
CA ARG A 64 -4.50 5.39 3.86
C ARG A 64 -4.80 4.28 2.86
N HIS A 65 -4.94 4.61 1.58
CA HIS A 65 -5.29 3.65 0.53
C HIS A 65 -4.07 2.96 -0.11
N VAL A 66 -2.85 3.49 0.06
CA VAL A 66 -1.63 2.94 -0.58
C VAL A 66 -0.57 2.47 0.44
N SER A 67 -0.96 2.19 1.70
CA SER A 67 -0.05 1.65 2.71
C SER A 67 0.03 0.13 2.66
N VAL A 68 1.21 -0.44 2.79
CA VAL A 68 1.42 -1.89 2.93
C VAL A 68 2.10 -2.16 4.26
N ALA A 69 1.52 -3.05 5.05
CA ALA A 69 2.07 -3.47 6.33
C ALA A 69 1.89 -4.98 6.49
N LEU A 70 2.95 -5.67 6.88
CA LEU A 70 2.97 -7.07 7.22
C LEU A 70 3.27 -7.18 8.71
N THR A 71 2.37 -7.81 9.44
CA THR A 71 2.52 -8.21 10.83
C THR A 71 2.73 -9.71 10.92
N ASP A 72 2.93 -10.24 12.13
CA ASP A 72 3.10 -11.68 12.36
C ASP A 72 1.84 -12.51 11.99
N ASP A 73 0.67 -11.87 11.92
CA ASP A 73 -0.63 -12.51 11.76
C ASP A 73 -1.40 -12.09 10.49
N ALA A 74 -1.07 -10.94 9.90
CA ALA A 74 -1.80 -10.40 8.76
C ALA A 74 -0.95 -9.57 7.78
N LEU A 75 -1.35 -9.62 6.50
CA LEU A 75 -0.89 -8.73 5.45
C LEU A 75 -1.96 -7.66 5.19
N ARG A 76 -1.64 -6.40 5.47
CA ARG A 76 -2.46 -5.25 5.10
C ARG A 76 -1.97 -4.63 3.80
N SER A 77 -2.83 -4.59 2.79
CA SER A 77 -2.60 -3.93 1.50
C SER A 77 -3.67 -2.86 1.25
N GLY A 78 -3.29 -1.60 1.41
CA GLY A 78 -4.19 -0.45 1.30
C GLY A 78 -5.25 -0.44 2.41
N ALA A 79 -6.51 -0.57 2.00
CA ALA A 79 -7.67 -0.65 2.90
C ALA A 79 -8.04 -2.09 3.29
N GLU A 80 -7.46 -3.10 2.63
CA GLU A 80 -7.78 -4.50 2.87
C GLU A 80 -6.72 -5.17 3.76
N THR A 81 -7.17 -6.03 4.67
CA THR A 81 -6.30 -6.82 5.56
C THR A 81 -6.59 -8.29 5.35
N LEU A 82 -5.57 -9.04 4.98
CA LEU A 82 -5.64 -10.47 4.67
C LEU A 82 -4.86 -11.25 5.76
N PRO A 83 -5.51 -12.16 6.51
CA PRO A 83 -4.82 -12.98 7.50
C PRO A 83 -3.78 -13.90 6.86
N LEU A 84 -2.59 -14.02 7.47
CA LEU A 84 -1.52 -14.89 6.97
C LEU A 84 -1.94 -16.36 6.90
N ARG A 85 -2.78 -16.83 7.84
CA ARG A 85 -3.36 -18.18 7.84
C ARG A 85 -4.19 -18.53 6.59
N THR A 86 -4.66 -17.51 5.87
CA THR A 86 -5.46 -17.69 4.65
C THR A 86 -4.58 -17.73 3.41
N ILE A 87 -3.30 -17.37 3.52
CA ILE A 87 -2.34 -17.42 2.42
C ILE A 87 -1.69 -18.80 2.43
N ALA A 88 -1.91 -19.57 1.37
CA ALA A 88 -1.31 -20.88 1.19
C ALA A 88 0.16 -20.75 0.75
N GLU A 89 0.41 -19.90 -0.25
CA GLU A 89 1.77 -19.64 -0.72
C GLU A 89 1.91 -18.32 -1.48
N VAL A 90 3.18 -17.90 -1.60
CA VAL A 90 3.59 -16.77 -2.45
C VAL A 90 4.04 -17.33 -3.79
N LEU A 91 3.36 -16.92 -4.87
CA LEU A 91 3.67 -17.34 -6.23
C LEU A 91 4.99 -16.71 -6.72
N PRO A 92 5.70 -17.28 -7.70
CA PRO A 92 6.99 -16.75 -8.17
C PRO A 92 6.92 -15.31 -8.70
N GLU A 93 8.09 -14.70 -8.89
CA GLU A 93 8.18 -13.44 -9.62
C GLU A 93 7.86 -13.69 -11.08
N ARG A 94 7.11 -12.77 -11.71
CA ARG A 94 6.81 -12.82 -13.15
C ARG A 94 8.12 -13.03 -13.92
N ASP A 95 8.15 -14.04 -14.78
CA ASP A 95 9.22 -14.18 -15.75
C ASP A 95 9.05 -13.13 -16.86
N GLU A 96 9.97 -12.18 -16.95
CA GLU A 96 9.96 -11.14 -17.99
C GLU A 96 10.14 -11.71 -19.41
N HIS A 97 10.63 -12.95 -19.53
CA HIS A 97 10.83 -13.64 -20.82
C HIS A 97 9.66 -14.59 -21.17
N ALA A 98 8.71 -14.81 -20.26
CA ALA A 98 7.53 -15.59 -20.55
C ALA A 98 6.67 -14.86 -21.59
N ARG A 99 6.18 -15.64 -22.58
CA ARG A 99 5.33 -15.11 -23.65
C ARG A 99 3.90 -14.90 -23.19
N ASP A 100 3.46 -15.70 -22.23
CA ASP A 100 2.11 -15.69 -21.67
C ASP A 100 2.17 -15.15 -20.24
N ASP A 101 1.23 -14.28 -19.88
CA ASP A 101 1.08 -13.79 -18.51
C ASP A 101 0.57 -14.94 -17.62
N GLU A 102 1.05 -15.02 -16.37
CA GLU A 102 0.55 -16.00 -15.41
C GLU A 102 -0.88 -15.64 -14.94
N GLU A 103 -1.67 -16.65 -14.57
CA GLU A 103 -3.07 -16.46 -14.16
C GLU A 103 -3.22 -15.43 -13.01
N TRP A 104 -2.27 -15.43 -12.07
CA TRP A 104 -2.26 -14.50 -10.94
C TRP A 104 -2.03 -13.05 -11.35
N GLU A 105 -1.40 -12.77 -12.50
CA GLU A 105 -1.16 -11.40 -12.98
C GLU A 105 -2.44 -10.69 -13.39
N SER A 106 -3.49 -11.47 -13.68
CA SER A 106 -4.84 -10.97 -13.97
C SER A 106 -5.78 -11.00 -12.76
N ALA A 107 -5.33 -11.57 -11.64
CA ALA A 107 -6.16 -11.75 -10.44
C ALA A 107 -6.47 -10.42 -9.72
N ARG A 108 -7.44 -10.42 -8.80
CA ARG A 108 -7.83 -9.20 -8.08
C ARG A 108 -6.69 -8.68 -7.21
N ALA A 109 -6.35 -7.39 -7.37
CA ALA A 109 -5.44 -6.71 -6.45
C ALA A 109 -6.07 -6.51 -5.07
N LEU A 110 -5.33 -6.82 -4.01
CA LEU A 110 -5.77 -6.60 -2.63
C LEU A 110 -5.94 -5.10 -2.36
N GLY A 111 -7.06 -4.75 -1.72
CA GLY A 111 -7.49 -3.38 -1.49
C GLY A 111 -8.77 -3.01 -2.25
N GLU A 112 -9.16 -1.75 -2.15
CA GLU A 112 -10.31 -1.17 -2.89
C GLU A 112 -9.98 -0.87 -4.36
N LEU A 113 -8.78 -1.23 -4.82
CA LEU A 113 -8.29 -0.88 -6.15
C LEU A 113 -8.58 -2.02 -7.12
N THR A 114 -9.01 -1.67 -8.33
CA THR A 114 -9.30 -2.63 -9.41
C THR A 114 -8.04 -3.29 -10.00
N GLY A 115 -6.85 -2.88 -9.57
CA GLY A 115 -5.57 -3.40 -10.05
C GLY A 115 -4.38 -2.83 -9.28
N VAL A 116 -3.17 -3.24 -9.69
CA VAL A 116 -1.91 -2.81 -9.05
C VAL A 116 -1.67 -1.31 -9.25
N PRO A 117 -1.37 -0.53 -8.18
CA PRO A 117 -1.08 0.89 -8.31
C PRO A 117 0.10 1.21 -9.23
N ARG A 118 0.08 2.38 -9.89
CA ARG A 118 1.21 2.82 -10.72
C ARG A 118 2.50 2.90 -9.89
N ARG A 119 3.63 2.46 -10.47
CA ARG A 119 4.96 2.38 -9.83
C ARG A 119 5.02 1.40 -8.64
N ARG A 120 4.17 0.38 -8.64
CA ARG A 120 4.23 -0.79 -7.75
C ARG A 120 4.25 -2.06 -8.59
N LYS A 121 4.77 -3.14 -8.03
CA LYS A 121 4.82 -4.45 -8.67
C LYS A 121 3.85 -5.38 -7.95
N GLY A 122 3.09 -6.13 -8.74
CA GLY A 122 2.17 -7.16 -8.25
C GLY A 122 2.93 -8.36 -7.72
N ILE A 123 2.39 -8.98 -6.68
CA ILE A 123 2.88 -10.21 -6.07
C ILE A 123 1.69 -11.16 -5.99
N GLY A 124 1.77 -12.26 -6.74
CA GLY A 124 0.76 -13.30 -6.69
C GLY A 124 0.76 -14.00 -5.34
N LEU A 125 -0.40 -14.09 -4.74
CA LEU A 125 -0.66 -14.89 -3.54
C LEU A 125 -1.75 -15.90 -3.88
N ARG A 126 -1.52 -17.15 -3.50
CA ARG A 126 -2.56 -18.17 -3.53
C ARG A 126 -3.13 -18.33 -2.13
N LEU A 127 -4.44 -18.27 -2.03
CA LEU A 127 -5.16 -18.48 -0.79
C LEU A 127 -5.40 -19.98 -0.55
N VAL A 128 -5.70 -20.32 0.70
CA VAL A 128 -6.01 -21.71 1.12
C VAL A 128 -7.25 -22.29 0.46
N ASP A 129 -8.19 -21.44 0.03
CA ASP A 129 -9.37 -21.84 -0.75
C ASP A 129 -9.06 -22.00 -2.27
N GLY A 130 -7.81 -21.80 -2.67
CA GLY A 130 -7.35 -21.87 -4.06
C GLY A 130 -7.51 -20.56 -4.84
N ALA A 131 -8.11 -19.52 -4.25
CA ALA A 131 -8.26 -18.25 -4.93
C ALA A 131 -6.91 -17.54 -5.13
N LEU A 132 -6.78 -16.84 -6.26
CA LEU A 132 -5.62 -16.02 -6.58
C LEU A 132 -5.92 -14.56 -6.27
N VAL A 133 -4.98 -13.90 -5.58
CA VAL A 133 -5.03 -12.46 -5.31
C VAL A 133 -3.66 -11.84 -5.55
N GLN A 134 -3.63 -10.54 -5.85
CA GLN A 134 -2.40 -9.79 -6.05
C GLN A 134 -2.16 -8.84 -4.88
N ALA A 135 -1.14 -9.13 -4.06
CA ALA A 135 -0.54 -8.10 -3.22
C ALA A 135 0.28 -7.15 -4.10
N TRP A 136 0.67 -6.00 -3.57
CA TRP A 136 1.51 -5.04 -4.30
C TRP A 136 2.43 -4.31 -3.34
N ALA A 137 3.66 -4.08 -3.78
CA ALA A 137 4.65 -3.30 -3.03
C ALA A 137 5.58 -2.57 -4.00
N LYS A 138 6.30 -1.55 -3.51
CA LYS A 138 7.38 -0.94 -4.31
C LYS A 138 8.61 -1.82 -4.24
N ASP A 139 8.93 -2.27 -3.03
CA ASP A 139 9.94 -3.29 -2.79
C ASP A 139 9.26 -4.66 -2.76
N HIS A 140 8.97 -5.18 -3.96
CA HIS A 140 8.31 -6.47 -4.08
C HIS A 140 9.20 -7.62 -3.61
N ARG A 141 10.52 -7.48 -3.69
CA ARG A 141 11.48 -8.49 -3.23
C ARG A 141 11.50 -8.57 -1.71
N GLY A 142 11.60 -7.42 -1.04
CA GLY A 142 11.52 -7.34 0.41
C GLY A 142 10.20 -7.89 0.97
N LEU A 143 9.07 -7.58 0.33
CA LEU A 143 7.78 -8.13 0.75
C LEU A 143 7.68 -9.65 0.54
N ARG A 144 8.19 -10.18 -0.58
CA ARG A 144 8.21 -11.63 -0.85
C ARG A 144 9.04 -12.39 0.18
N ASP A 145 10.21 -11.87 0.53
CA ASP A 145 11.10 -12.47 1.53
C ASP A 145 10.48 -12.45 2.93
N ALA A 146 9.89 -11.31 3.31
CA ALA A 146 9.20 -11.17 4.59
C ALA A 146 7.95 -12.07 4.68
N LEU A 147 7.18 -12.20 3.60
CA LEU A 147 6.03 -13.12 3.52
C LEU A 147 6.48 -14.58 3.61
N GLY A 148 7.53 -14.98 2.89
CA GLY A 148 8.07 -16.33 2.98
C GLY A 148 8.52 -16.67 4.40
N THR A 149 9.19 -15.73 5.06
CA THR A 149 9.61 -15.87 6.47
C THR A 149 8.41 -15.95 7.42
N ALA A 150 7.38 -15.14 7.20
CA ALA A 150 6.17 -15.12 8.04
C ALA A 150 5.37 -16.43 7.89
N LEU A 151 5.16 -16.88 6.65
CA LEU A 151 4.43 -18.13 6.35
C LEU A 151 5.14 -19.35 6.92
N ALA A 152 6.48 -19.39 6.92
CA ALA A 152 7.24 -20.46 7.55
C ALA A 152 7.02 -20.56 9.08
N ARG A 153 6.54 -19.49 9.72
CA ARG A 153 6.23 -19.46 11.16
C ARG A 153 4.77 -19.76 11.47
N VAL A 154 3.89 -19.64 10.48
CA VAL A 154 2.47 -19.95 10.65
C VAL A 154 2.32 -21.47 10.57
N PRO A 155 1.79 -22.13 11.62
CA PRO A 155 1.48 -23.55 11.53
C PRO A 155 0.49 -23.78 10.38
N ALA A 156 0.70 -24.85 9.61
CA ALA A 156 -0.21 -25.24 8.54
C ALA A 156 -1.65 -25.25 9.09
N PRO A 157 -2.64 -24.73 8.34
CA PRO A 157 -4.01 -24.74 8.79
C PRO A 157 -4.38 -26.16 9.18
N ASP A 158 -4.88 -26.35 10.40
CA ASP A 158 -5.26 -27.64 10.93
C ASP A 158 -6.16 -28.33 9.91
N GLY A 159 -5.61 -29.30 9.18
CA GLY A 159 -6.38 -30.13 8.28
C GLY A 159 -7.41 -30.83 9.13
N GLU A 160 -8.69 -30.52 8.90
CA GLU A 160 -9.81 -31.17 9.57
C GLU A 160 -9.60 -32.68 9.54
N SER A 161 -9.23 -33.22 10.70
CA SER A 161 -9.35 -34.63 11.02
C SER A 161 -10.84 -34.95 11.11
N SER A 162 -11.47 -35.10 9.95
CA SER A 162 -12.71 -35.85 9.81
C SER A 162 -12.29 -37.13 9.09
N GLY A 163 -11.88 -38.16 9.82
CA GLY A 163 -12.77 -38.86 10.74
C GLY A 163 -13.13 -40.18 10.08
N GLU A 164 -12.09 -40.97 9.78
CA GLU A 164 -12.22 -42.38 9.47
C GLU A 164 -12.70 -43.06 10.74
N ARG A 165 -14.01 -43.28 10.84
CA ARG A 165 -14.60 -44.08 11.91
C ARG A 165 -15.82 -44.84 11.37
N SER A 166 -15.53 -46.10 11.06
CA SER A 166 -16.40 -47.29 11.02
C SER A 166 -17.35 -47.46 9.85
#